data_AF-Q75KG9-F1
#
_entry.id   AF-Q75KG9-F1
#
_cell.length_a   1.000
_cell.length_b   1.000
_cell.length_c   1.000
_cell.angle_alpha   90.00
_cell.angle_beta   90.00
_cell.angle_gamma   90.00
#
_symmetry.space_group_name_H-M   'P 1'
#
loop_
_entity.id
_entity.type
_entity.pdbx_description
1 polymer ?
#
loop_
_entity_poly.entity_id
_entity_poly.type
_entity_poly.pdbx_seq_one_letter_code
_entity_poly.pdbx_strand_id
1 'polypeptide(L)'
;MAAAAAAAVESVVVVHNVAKRHNVGTLARSATAFGVAEVVVVGRRDVSAFGSHGATSHLRFRHFASLPLARAYLKDERGCDICGVEITHNALPVTAHPFRRSTAFLFGNEGTGLSQKECEICDFFVYIPQYGGGTASLNVTVAASIVLHHFGVWAGFPERGREGNKFVVADKPKGQSRGLYCTDSIEEVIEERKMRRENACDIFEENGSSEHQESNVLGTMLSD
;
A
#
# COMPACT_ATOMS: atom_id res chain seq x y z
N MET A 1 16.72 33.55 -12.74
CA MET A 1 16.25 32.15 -12.70
C MET A 1 15.59 31.91 -11.36
N ALA A 2 14.26 31.81 -11.30
CA ALA A 2 13.62 31.31 -10.09
C ALA A 2 13.96 29.82 -9.99
N ALA A 3 14.74 29.44 -8.97
CA ALA A 3 14.88 28.02 -8.65
C ALA A 3 13.47 27.47 -8.45
N ALA A 4 13.05 26.49 -9.23
CA ALA A 4 11.80 25.80 -9.00
C ALA A 4 11.82 25.34 -7.54
N ALA A 5 10.88 25.82 -6.73
CA ALA A 5 10.76 25.38 -5.35
C ALA A 5 10.71 23.85 -5.40
N ALA A 6 11.67 23.18 -4.76
CA ALA A 6 11.67 21.73 -4.70
C ALA A 6 10.29 21.30 -4.19
N ALA A 7 9.62 20.40 -4.93
CA ALA A 7 8.30 19.93 -4.54
C ALA A 7 8.37 19.39 -3.10
N ALA A 8 7.39 19.74 -2.28
CA ALA A 8 7.34 19.29 -0.90
C ALA A 8 7.32 17.75 -0.87
N VAL A 9 8.09 17.17 0.06
CA VAL A 9 8.11 15.72 0.27
C VAL A 9 6.73 15.28 0.75
N GLU A 10 6.16 14.26 0.12
CA GLU A 10 4.84 13.72 0.46
C GLU A 10 4.93 12.23 0.82
N SER A 11 3.95 11.74 1.60
CA SER A 11 3.74 10.30 1.75
C SER A 11 2.46 9.86 1.08
N VAL A 12 2.49 8.66 0.51
CA VAL A 12 1.34 7.94 -0.04
C VAL A 12 1.25 6.60 0.66
N VAL A 13 0.04 6.09 0.88
CA VAL A 13 -0.17 4.76 1.44
C VAL A 13 -0.77 3.87 0.37
N VAL A 14 -0.13 2.74 0.09
CA VAL A 14 -0.60 1.75 -0.87
C VAL A 14 -1.22 0.58 -0.11
N VAL A 15 -2.41 0.19 -0.57
CA VAL A 15 -3.29 -0.76 0.07
C VAL A 15 -3.72 -1.77 -0.97
N HIS A 16 -3.20 -3.00 -0.90
CA HIS A 16 -3.50 -4.04 -1.89
C HIS A 16 -4.31 -5.18 -1.27
N ASN A 17 -5.50 -5.44 -1.82
CA ASN A 17 -6.37 -6.56 -1.44
C ASN A 17 -6.50 -6.80 0.08
N VAL A 18 -6.75 -5.75 0.86
CA VAL A 18 -6.78 -5.84 2.34
C VAL A 18 -7.69 -6.96 2.80
N ALA A 19 -7.12 -7.95 3.48
CA ALA A 19 -7.86 -9.10 3.97
C ALA A 19 -8.99 -8.70 4.95
N LYS A 20 -8.74 -7.66 5.76
CA LYS A 20 -9.65 -7.16 6.78
C LYS A 20 -10.22 -5.79 6.43
N ARG A 21 -11.48 -5.78 6.02
CA ARG A 21 -12.27 -4.58 5.67
C ARG A 21 -12.21 -3.43 6.70
N HIS A 22 -12.00 -3.70 7.99
CA HIS A 22 -11.93 -2.69 9.05
C HIS A 22 -10.58 -1.97 9.16
N ASN A 23 -9.50 -2.54 8.61
CA ASN A 23 -8.17 -1.94 8.72
C ASN A 23 -8.07 -0.61 7.96
N VAL A 24 -8.82 -0.43 6.87
CA VAL A 24 -8.71 0.78 6.05
C VAL A 24 -9.21 2.03 6.77
N GLY A 25 -10.27 1.94 7.58
CA GLY A 25 -10.73 3.11 8.33
C GLY A 25 -9.75 3.52 9.42
N THR A 26 -9.18 2.56 10.17
CA THR A 26 -8.13 2.84 11.16
C THR A 26 -6.87 3.38 10.49
N LEU A 27 -6.46 2.78 9.37
CA LEU A 27 -5.33 3.26 8.57
C LEU A 27 -5.58 4.69 8.05
N ALA A 28 -6.78 4.99 7.56
CA ALA A 28 -7.15 6.34 7.12
C ALA A 28 -7.02 7.36 8.26
N ARG A 29 -7.40 6.99 9.49
CA ARG A 29 -7.21 7.88 10.65
C ARG A 29 -5.74 8.19 10.89
N SER A 30 -4.87 7.17 10.92
CA SER A 30 -3.43 7.37 11.07
C SER A 30 -2.82 8.14 9.90
N ALA A 31 -3.24 7.82 8.67
CA ALA A 31 -2.80 8.49 7.46
C ALA A 31 -3.13 9.99 7.50
N THR A 32 -4.34 10.38 7.88
CA THR A 32 -4.70 11.79 8.09
C THR A 32 -3.85 12.44 9.18
N ALA A 33 -3.67 11.75 10.31
CA ALA A 33 -2.91 12.30 11.45
C ALA A 33 -1.43 12.55 11.11
N PHE A 34 -0.84 11.71 10.26
CA PHE A 34 0.58 11.79 9.88
C PHE A 34 0.82 12.43 8.51
N GLY A 35 -0.17 13.16 7.96
CA GLY A 35 0.03 13.99 6.78
C GLY A 35 0.17 13.20 5.46
N VAL A 36 -0.42 12.02 5.36
CA VAL A 36 -0.49 11.26 4.10
C VAL A 36 -1.32 12.04 3.07
N ALA A 37 -0.77 12.22 1.88
CA ALA A 37 -1.40 12.97 0.80
C ALA A 37 -2.47 12.17 0.05
N GLU A 38 -2.26 10.86 -0.12
CA GLU A 38 -3.18 9.98 -0.85
C GLU A 38 -3.10 8.54 -0.33
N VAL A 39 -4.24 7.84 -0.40
CA VAL A 39 -4.34 6.39 -0.24
C VAL A 39 -4.62 5.74 -1.59
N VAL A 40 -3.68 4.96 -2.08
CA VAL A 40 -3.79 4.19 -3.31
C VAL A 40 -4.32 2.80 -2.97
N VAL A 41 -5.48 2.44 -3.50
CA VAL A 41 -6.10 1.13 -3.34
C VAL A 41 -5.88 0.31 -4.60
N VAL A 42 -5.35 -0.90 -4.45
CA VAL A 42 -5.04 -1.79 -5.56
C VAL A 42 -5.87 -3.08 -5.45
N GLY A 43 -6.47 -3.50 -6.56
CA GLY A 43 -7.24 -4.73 -6.65
C GLY A 43 -8.70 -4.52 -6.29
N ARG A 44 -9.20 -5.16 -5.21
CA ARG A 44 -10.63 -5.06 -4.86
C ARG A 44 -11.02 -3.65 -4.40
N ARG A 45 -12.21 -3.19 -4.85
CA ARG A 45 -12.82 -1.90 -4.47
C ARG A 45 -13.66 -1.97 -3.18
N ASP A 46 -13.77 -3.14 -2.54
CA ASP A 46 -14.65 -3.40 -1.39
C ASP A 46 -14.09 -2.90 -0.05
N VAL A 47 -13.64 -1.65 -0.04
CA VAL A 47 -13.08 -0.99 1.14
C VAL A 47 -14.19 -0.40 2.02
N SER A 48 -14.04 -0.49 3.35
CA SER A 48 -14.90 0.23 4.29
C SER A 48 -14.21 1.41 4.95
N ALA A 49 -14.94 2.50 5.10
CA ALA A 49 -14.52 3.65 5.91
C ALA A 49 -14.79 3.44 7.42
N PHE A 50 -15.23 2.26 7.86
CA PHE A 50 -15.55 1.99 9.26
C PHE A 50 -14.30 2.12 10.13
N GLY A 51 -14.38 2.88 11.24
CA GLY A 51 -13.24 3.18 12.11
C GLY A 51 -12.50 4.48 11.78
N SER A 52 -12.76 5.11 10.62
CA SER A 52 -12.10 6.37 10.24
C SER A 52 -12.51 7.58 11.07
N HIS A 53 -13.69 7.56 11.70
CA HIS A 53 -14.26 8.70 12.42
C HIS A 53 -14.34 9.99 11.57
N GLY A 54 -14.53 9.84 10.25
CA GLY A 54 -14.57 10.97 9.31
C GLY A 54 -13.20 11.38 8.77
N ALA A 55 -12.09 10.76 9.18
CA ALA A 55 -10.76 11.04 8.66
C ALA A 55 -10.65 10.83 7.13
N THR A 56 -11.44 9.93 6.56
CA THR A 56 -11.45 9.67 5.11
C THR A 56 -11.76 10.91 4.28
N SER A 57 -12.50 11.89 4.78
CA SER A 57 -12.75 13.14 4.03
C SER A 57 -11.53 14.06 3.93
N HIS A 58 -10.45 13.78 4.66
CA HIS A 58 -9.20 14.53 4.56
C HIS A 58 -8.17 13.81 3.68
N LEU A 59 -8.52 12.66 3.12
CA LEU A 59 -7.66 11.87 2.25
C LEU A 59 -8.20 11.86 0.84
N ARG A 60 -7.28 11.84 -0.13
CA ARG A 60 -7.59 11.46 -1.50
C ARG A 60 -7.46 9.95 -1.58
N PHE A 61 -8.42 9.28 -2.23
CA PHE A 61 -8.25 7.88 -2.61
C PHE A 61 -8.20 7.75 -4.13
N ARG A 62 -7.33 6.88 -4.58
CA ARG A 62 -7.19 6.49 -5.98
C ARG A 62 -7.19 4.98 -6.07
N HIS A 63 -7.86 4.45 -7.08
CA HIS A 63 -7.96 3.01 -7.30
C HIS A 63 -7.16 2.59 -8.54
N PHE A 64 -6.58 1.40 -8.48
CA PHE A 64 -5.97 0.73 -9.62
C PHE A 64 -6.31 -0.76 -9.63
N ALA A 65 -6.40 -1.33 -10.83
CA ALA A 65 -6.71 -2.74 -11.03
C ALA A 65 -5.60 -3.66 -10.50
N SER A 66 -4.36 -3.22 -10.65
CA SER A 66 -3.17 -4.05 -10.52
C SER A 66 -1.97 -3.26 -9.97
N LEU A 67 -1.03 -4.00 -9.37
CA LEU A 67 0.19 -3.44 -8.81
C LEU A 67 1.08 -2.75 -9.85
N PRO A 68 1.24 -3.27 -11.10
CA PRO A 68 2.01 -2.56 -12.13
C PRO A 68 1.42 -1.20 -12.52
N LEU A 69 0.10 -1.07 -12.62
CA LEU A 69 -0.56 0.21 -12.92
C LEU A 69 -0.37 1.21 -11.78
N ALA A 70 -0.56 0.75 -10.54
CA ALA A 70 -0.29 1.57 -9.36
C ALA A 70 1.19 2.00 -9.30
N ARG A 71 2.12 1.10 -9.61
CA ARG A 71 3.56 1.40 -9.67
C ARG A 71 3.84 2.48 -10.69
N ALA A 72 3.36 2.34 -11.92
CA ALA A 72 3.57 3.34 -12.99
C ALA A 72 3.10 4.73 -12.53
N TYR A 73 1.88 4.82 -11.99
CA TYR A 73 1.36 6.07 -11.42
C TYR A 73 2.26 6.65 -10.30
N LEU A 74 2.67 5.82 -9.34
CA LEU A 74 3.47 6.27 -8.21
C LEU A 74 4.87 6.75 -8.63
N LYS A 75 5.48 6.09 -9.61
CA LYS A 75 6.81 6.47 -10.13
C LYS A 75 6.73 7.68 -11.05
N ASP A 76 5.84 7.65 -12.03
CA ASP A 76 5.89 8.55 -13.18
C ASP A 76 5.09 9.84 -12.93
N GLU A 77 3.90 9.75 -12.31
CA GLU A 77 3.06 10.92 -12.02
C GLU A 77 3.33 11.51 -10.64
N ARG A 78 3.57 10.66 -9.63
CA ARG A 78 3.83 11.12 -8.25
C ARG A 78 5.29 11.29 -7.90
N GLY A 79 6.22 10.79 -8.71
CA GLY A 79 7.66 10.91 -8.46
C GLY A 79 8.15 10.22 -7.18
N CYS A 80 7.40 9.24 -6.66
CA CYS A 80 7.67 8.60 -5.38
C CYS A 80 8.69 7.45 -5.49
N ASP A 81 9.43 7.21 -4.41
CA ASP A 81 9.95 5.86 -4.14
C ASP A 81 8.83 4.98 -3.56
N ILE A 82 8.87 3.68 -3.82
CA ILE A 82 7.95 2.69 -3.27
C ILE A 82 8.69 1.90 -2.19
N CYS A 83 8.24 2.06 -0.95
CA CYS A 83 8.83 1.44 0.23
C CYS A 83 7.94 0.30 0.73
N GLY A 84 8.43 -0.93 0.69
CA GLY A 84 7.78 -2.06 1.33
C GLY A 84 8.06 -2.08 2.83
N VAL A 85 7.02 -2.22 3.65
CA VAL A 85 7.17 -2.40 5.09
C VAL A 85 7.11 -3.89 5.40
N GLU A 86 8.29 -4.51 5.44
CA GLU A 86 8.47 -5.95 5.57
C GLU A 86 9.85 -6.28 6.15
N ILE A 87 9.93 -7.36 6.92
CA ILE A 87 11.17 -7.88 7.50
C ILE A 87 11.88 -8.73 6.44
N THR A 88 12.60 -8.08 5.53
CA THR A 88 13.44 -8.76 4.53
C THR A 88 14.92 -8.65 4.87
N HIS A 89 15.75 -9.49 4.25
CA HIS A 89 17.21 -9.50 4.49
C HIS A 89 17.90 -8.16 4.22
N ASN A 90 17.40 -7.36 3.26
CA ASN A 90 17.93 -6.04 2.92
C ASN A 90 17.11 -4.89 3.53
N ALA A 91 16.14 -5.18 4.40
CA ALA A 91 15.31 -4.15 5.01
C ALA A 91 16.13 -3.30 5.98
N LEU A 92 15.94 -1.98 5.92
CA LEU A 92 16.60 -1.02 6.82
C LEU A 92 15.69 -0.68 8.01
N PRO A 93 16.24 -0.45 9.20
CA PRO A 93 15.42 -0.04 10.34
C PRO A 93 14.80 1.33 10.08
N VAL A 94 13.48 1.45 10.26
CA VAL A 94 12.76 2.71 10.02
C VAL A 94 13.28 3.88 10.87
N THR A 95 13.86 3.57 12.03
CA THR A 95 14.49 4.53 12.94
C THR A 95 15.73 5.21 12.36
N ALA A 96 16.35 4.62 11.34
CA ALA A 96 17.46 5.24 10.60
C ALA A 96 16.99 6.21 9.51
N HIS A 97 15.67 6.34 9.30
CA HIS A 97 15.04 7.21 8.30
C HIS A 97 15.68 7.09 6.90
N PRO A 98 15.67 5.90 6.27
CA PRO A 98 16.35 5.64 4.99
C PRO A 98 15.64 6.25 3.77
N PHE A 99 14.83 7.30 3.97
CA PHE A 99 14.03 7.94 2.94
C PHE A 99 14.86 9.02 2.21
N ARG A 100 14.53 9.27 0.95
CA ARG A 100 15.26 10.25 0.11
C ARG A 100 14.37 11.32 -0.53
N ARG A 101 13.08 11.04 -0.68
CA ARG A 101 12.08 11.90 -1.34
C ARG A 101 10.67 11.43 -0.96
N SER A 102 9.66 11.95 -1.64
CA SER A 102 8.29 11.48 -1.53
C SER A 102 8.23 9.95 -1.64
N THR A 103 7.50 9.31 -0.73
CA THR A 103 7.53 7.85 -0.57
C THR A 103 6.12 7.29 -0.46
N ALA A 104 5.84 6.27 -1.27
CA ALA A 104 4.64 5.45 -1.20
C ALA A 104 4.93 4.20 -0.37
N PHE A 105 4.18 3.99 0.70
CA PHE A 105 4.38 2.88 1.62
C PHE A 105 3.41 1.75 1.32
N LEU A 106 3.93 0.57 1.03
CA LEU A 106 3.16 -0.65 0.86
C LEU A 106 3.29 -1.50 2.12
N PHE A 107 2.15 -1.81 2.74
CA PHE A 107 2.10 -2.58 3.98
C PHE A 107 1.58 -3.99 3.69
N GLY A 108 2.31 -5.00 4.16
CA GLY A 108 1.93 -6.39 4.04
C GLY A 108 0.69 -6.75 4.87
N ASN A 109 0.03 -7.84 4.50
CA ASN A 109 -1.06 -8.39 5.30
C ASN A 109 -0.52 -9.00 6.60
N GLU A 110 -1.31 -8.91 7.67
CA GLU A 110 -0.96 -9.48 8.96
C GLU A 110 -0.77 -11.01 8.84
N GLY A 111 0.37 -11.51 9.29
CA GLY A 111 0.72 -12.93 9.30
C GLY A 111 1.37 -13.45 8.02
N THR A 112 0.95 -12.97 6.84
CA THR A 112 1.55 -13.39 5.55
C THR A 112 2.64 -12.45 5.06
N GLY A 113 2.67 -11.21 5.54
CA GLY A 113 3.57 -10.18 5.02
C GLY A 113 3.18 -9.71 3.63
N LEU A 114 4.15 -9.13 2.92
CA LEU A 114 4.06 -8.81 1.50
C LEU A 114 4.23 -10.08 0.65
N SER A 115 3.34 -10.27 -0.30
CA SER A 115 3.48 -11.26 -1.36
C SER A 115 4.64 -10.92 -2.29
N GLN A 116 5.12 -11.91 -3.06
CA GLN A 116 6.20 -11.71 -4.01
C GLN A 116 5.90 -10.57 -5.01
N LYS A 117 4.68 -10.52 -5.56
CA LYS A 117 4.25 -9.45 -6.49
C LYS A 117 4.25 -8.06 -5.84
N GLU A 118 3.98 -7.98 -4.54
CA GLU A 118 4.06 -6.74 -3.78
C GLU A 118 5.51 -6.32 -3.52
N CYS A 119 6.39 -7.27 -3.22
CA CYS A 119 7.83 -7.02 -3.09
C CYS A 119 8.45 -6.55 -4.41
N GLU A 120 8.06 -7.12 -5.55
CA GLU A 120 8.59 -6.78 -6.88
C GLU A 120 8.33 -5.33 -7.30
N ILE A 121 7.27 -4.69 -6.80
CA ILE A 121 7.02 -3.27 -7.10
C ILE A 121 7.75 -2.31 -6.16
N CYS A 122 8.31 -2.79 -5.05
CA CYS A 122 9.02 -1.96 -4.07
C CYS A 122 10.44 -1.65 -4.54
N ASP A 123 10.90 -0.42 -4.33
CA ASP A 123 12.28 0.01 -4.60
C ASP A 123 13.21 -0.34 -3.43
N PHE A 124 12.71 -0.37 -2.20
CA PHE A 124 13.45 -0.73 -0.99
C PHE A 124 12.50 -1.16 0.13
N PHE A 125 13.06 -1.70 1.21
CA PHE A 125 12.30 -2.20 2.35
C PHE A 125 12.72 -1.55 3.66
N VAL A 126 11.75 -1.37 4.55
CA VAL A 126 12.00 -0.98 5.94
C VAL A 126 11.29 -1.93 6.90
N TYR A 127 11.86 -2.09 8.09
CA TYR A 127 11.23 -2.81 9.18
C TYR A 127 11.21 -1.95 10.45
N ILE A 128 10.34 -2.34 11.39
CA ILE A 128 10.26 -1.72 12.71
C ILE A 128 11.10 -2.57 13.67
N PRO A 129 12.22 -2.05 14.21
CA PRO A 129 12.97 -2.76 15.23
C PRO A 129 12.07 -3.06 16.44
N GLN A 130 12.12 -4.31 16.89
CA GLN A 130 11.45 -4.76 18.10
C GLN A 130 12.48 -5.02 19.20
N TYR A 131 12.02 -5.02 20.45
CA TYR A 131 12.84 -5.16 21.64
C TYR A 131 12.22 -6.16 22.62
N GLY A 132 13.00 -6.60 23.61
CA GLY A 132 12.52 -7.53 24.64
C GLY A 132 12.11 -8.89 24.06
N GLY A 133 10.96 -9.41 24.48
CA GLY A 133 10.46 -10.73 24.06
C GLY A 133 9.99 -10.80 22.59
N GLY A 134 9.76 -9.67 21.93
CA GLY A 134 9.36 -9.59 20.53
C GLY A 134 8.01 -10.26 20.19
N THR A 135 7.60 -10.09 18.93
CA THR A 135 6.50 -10.80 18.27
C THR A 135 6.85 -11.01 16.80
N ALA A 136 6.26 -12.04 16.18
CA ALA A 136 6.50 -12.34 14.77
C ALA A 136 6.07 -11.20 13.83
N SER A 137 4.97 -10.53 14.16
CA SER A 137 4.45 -9.41 13.38
C SER A 137 3.64 -8.45 14.24
N LEU A 138 3.64 -7.17 13.87
CA LEU A 138 2.72 -6.17 14.41
C LEU A 138 1.42 -6.15 13.58
N ASN A 139 0.35 -5.63 14.18
CA ASN A 139 -0.85 -5.28 13.42
C ASN A 139 -0.51 -4.30 12.28
N VAL A 140 -1.11 -4.45 11.09
CA VAL A 140 -0.73 -3.65 9.92
C VAL A 140 -0.97 -2.16 10.14
N THR A 141 -2.04 -1.79 10.83
CA THR A 141 -2.37 -0.38 11.10
C THR A 141 -1.44 0.22 12.15
N VAL A 142 -0.94 -0.60 13.10
CA VAL A 142 0.09 -0.19 14.06
C VAL A 142 1.42 0.01 13.34
N ALA A 143 1.83 -0.94 12.50
CA ALA A 143 3.04 -0.83 11.70
C ALA A 143 3.01 0.42 10.81
N ALA A 144 1.89 0.65 10.12
CA ALA A 144 1.67 1.86 9.34
C ALA A 144 1.76 3.13 10.16
N SER A 145 1.15 3.17 11.35
CA SER A 145 1.22 4.34 12.22
C SER A 145 2.66 4.68 12.63
N ILE A 146 3.47 3.67 12.98
CA ILE A 146 4.86 3.86 13.38
C ILE A 146 5.70 4.37 12.19
N VAL A 147 5.59 3.71 11.03
CA VAL A 147 6.37 4.09 9.85
C VAL A 147 6.02 5.48 9.36
N LEU A 148 4.72 5.79 9.27
CA LEU A 148 4.25 7.12 8.83
C LEU A 148 4.67 8.22 9.80
N HIS A 149 4.66 7.96 11.10
CA HIS A 149 5.17 8.91 12.08
C HIS A 149 6.68 9.15 11.91
N HIS A 150 7.49 8.08 11.75
CA HIS A 150 8.92 8.23 11.46
C HIS A 150 9.18 8.99 10.14
N PHE A 151 8.37 8.74 9.11
CA PHE A 151 8.47 9.48 7.86
C PHE A 151 8.16 10.97 8.07
N GLY A 152 7.08 11.31 8.78
CA GLY A 152 6.72 12.70 9.07
C GLY A 152 7.80 13.44 9.87
N VAL A 153 8.45 12.76 10.82
CA VAL A 153 9.60 13.32 11.55
C VAL A 153 10.77 13.61 10.62
N TRP A 154 11.15 12.64 9.77
CA TRP A 154 12.24 12.81 8.82
C TRP A 154 11.95 13.88 7.76
N ALA A 155 10.73 13.90 7.23
CA ALA A 155 10.30 14.85 6.22
C ALA A 155 10.09 16.27 6.78
N GLY A 156 10.10 16.43 8.11
CA GLY A 156 9.88 17.72 8.76
C GLY A 156 8.46 18.24 8.58
N PHE A 157 7.46 17.36 8.64
CA PHE A 157 6.05 17.77 8.53
C PHE A 157 5.67 18.73 9.66
N PRO A 158 5.00 19.86 9.34
CA PRO A 158 4.60 20.80 10.36
C PRO A 158 3.55 20.19 11.29
N GLU A 159 3.74 20.33 12.60
CA GLU A 159 2.77 19.91 13.59
C GLU A 159 1.46 20.68 13.42
N ARG A 160 0.32 19.98 13.57
CA ARG A 160 -1.00 20.63 13.60
C ARG A 160 -1.14 21.45 14.89
N GLY A 161 -1.81 22.59 14.80
CA GLY A 161 -2.12 23.41 15.97
C GLY A 161 -2.91 22.63 17.03
N ARG A 162 -2.73 23.01 18.30
CA ARG A 162 -3.42 22.42 19.45
C ARG A 162 -4.37 23.43 20.09
N GLU A 163 -5.52 22.95 20.52
CA GLU A 163 -6.48 23.68 21.33
C GLU A 163 -6.69 22.91 22.65
N GLY A 164 -6.12 23.44 23.73
CA GLY A 164 -6.05 22.72 25.01
C GLY A 164 -5.36 21.36 24.87
N ASN A 165 -6.10 20.29 25.15
CA ASN A 165 -5.60 18.91 25.14
C ASN A 165 -5.86 18.16 23.83
N LYS A 166 -6.26 18.85 22.74
CA LYS A 166 -6.60 18.21 21.45
C LYS A 166 -5.91 18.92 20.29
N PHE A 167 -5.64 18.17 19.22
CA PHE A 167 -5.24 18.74 17.93
C PHE A 167 -6.44 19.36 17.22
N VAL A 168 -6.21 20.49 16.54
CA VAL A 168 -7.20 21.15 15.69
C VAL A 168 -7.37 20.35 14.40
N VAL A 169 -8.56 19.80 14.19
CA VAL A 169 -8.94 19.07 12.96
C VAL A 169 -9.23 20.07 11.86
N ALA A 170 -8.76 19.80 10.64
CA ALA A 170 -8.99 20.70 9.51
C ALA A 170 -10.47 20.69 9.11
N ASP A 171 -10.93 21.76 8.47
CA ASP A 171 -12.25 21.75 7.84
C ASP A 171 -12.31 20.65 6.76
N LYS A 172 -13.50 20.06 6.59
CA LYS A 172 -13.71 19.10 5.50
C LYS A 172 -13.56 19.83 4.16
N PRO A 173 -12.79 19.28 3.21
CA PRO A 173 -12.68 19.86 1.88
C PRO A 173 -14.07 19.90 1.22
N LYS A 174 -14.41 21.05 0.62
CA LYS A 174 -15.66 21.22 -0.13
C LYS A 174 -15.58 20.46 -1.45
N GLY A 175 -16.65 19.74 -1.81
CA GLY A 175 -16.79 19.12 -3.14
C GLY A 175 -16.27 17.69 -3.31
N GLN A 176 -15.77 17.02 -2.26
CA GLN A 176 -15.52 15.58 -2.35
C GLN A 176 -16.85 14.81 -2.38
N SER A 177 -16.99 13.93 -3.38
CA SER A 177 -18.11 12.98 -3.48
C SER A 177 -18.16 12.09 -2.22
N ARG A 178 -19.36 11.56 -1.90
CA ARG A 178 -19.57 10.64 -0.77
C ARG A 178 -18.82 9.30 -0.90
N GLY A 179 -18.31 8.97 -2.08
CA GLY A 179 -17.51 7.76 -2.32
C GLY A 179 -16.07 7.93 -1.87
N LEU A 180 -15.40 6.83 -1.47
CA LEU A 180 -13.95 6.87 -1.21
C LEU A 180 -13.19 7.26 -2.48
N TYR A 181 -13.56 6.68 -3.62
CA TYR A 181 -12.90 6.89 -4.90
C TYR A 181 -13.44 8.14 -5.61
N CYS A 182 -12.57 8.88 -6.30
CA CYS A 182 -13.04 9.66 -7.45
C CYS A 182 -13.82 8.70 -8.34
N THR A 183 -15.04 9.07 -8.72
CA THR A 183 -15.87 8.24 -9.59
C THR A 183 -15.17 8.13 -10.94
N ASP A 184 -14.43 7.06 -11.15
CA ASP A 184 -14.03 6.66 -12.49
C ASP A 184 -15.31 6.58 -13.35
N SER A 185 -15.23 7.05 -14.58
CA SER A 185 -16.26 6.86 -15.58
C SER A 185 -16.62 5.38 -15.70
N ILE A 186 -17.86 5.08 -16.09
CA ILE A 186 -18.31 3.69 -16.30
C ILE A 186 -17.37 2.96 -17.28
N GLU A 187 -16.84 3.68 -18.26
CA GLU A 187 -15.89 3.20 -19.26
C GLU A 187 -14.57 2.73 -18.63
N GLU A 188 -13.98 3.54 -17.75
CA GLU A 188 -12.78 3.16 -16.98
C GLU A 188 -13.02 1.92 -16.13
N VAL A 189 -14.20 1.79 -15.49
CA VAL A 189 -14.58 0.60 -14.72
C VAL A 189 -14.72 -0.65 -15.60
N ILE A 190 -15.21 -0.50 -16.83
CA ILE A 190 -15.36 -1.62 -17.79
C ILE A 190 -14.00 -2.07 -18.29
N GLU A 191 -13.15 -1.14 -18.76
CA GLU A 191 -11.82 -1.48 -19.27
C GLU A 191 -10.95 -2.10 -18.16
N GLU A 192 -11.09 -1.61 -16.92
CA GLU A 192 -10.42 -2.20 -15.77
C GLU A 192 -10.85 -3.66 -15.52
N ARG A 193 -12.15 -3.96 -15.59
CA ARG A 193 -12.66 -5.34 -15.43
C ARG A 193 -12.11 -6.27 -16.52
N LYS A 194 -11.87 -5.75 -17.72
CA LYS A 194 -11.27 -6.49 -18.83
C LYS A 194 -9.79 -6.77 -18.55
N MET A 195 -9.00 -5.75 -18.18
CA MET A 195 -7.59 -5.93 -17.79
C MET A 195 -7.41 -6.89 -16.61
N ARG A 196 -8.31 -6.87 -15.62
CA ARG A 196 -8.27 -7.81 -14.49
C ARG A 196 -8.54 -9.25 -14.93
N ARG A 197 -9.36 -9.47 -15.95
CA ARG A 197 -9.60 -10.80 -16.52
C ARG A 197 -8.39 -11.27 -17.31
N GLU A 198 -7.79 -10.40 -18.11
CA GLU A 198 -6.56 -10.68 -18.87
C GLU A 198 -5.41 -11.07 -17.93
N ASN A 199 -5.11 -10.23 -16.93
CA ASN A 199 -4.08 -10.56 -15.93
C ASN A 199 -4.40 -11.79 -15.08
N ALA A 200 -5.69 -12.16 -14.94
CA ALA A 200 -6.07 -13.40 -14.27
C ALA A 200 -5.95 -14.63 -15.18
N CYS A 201 -6.08 -14.46 -16.50
CA CYS A 201 -5.81 -15.49 -17.49
C CYS A 201 -4.32 -15.79 -17.61
N ASP A 202 -3.44 -14.77 -17.52
CA ASP A 202 -1.98 -14.97 -17.50
C ASP A 202 -1.53 -15.87 -16.32
N ILE A 203 -2.25 -15.85 -15.20
CA ILE A 203 -2.00 -16.74 -14.03
C ILE A 203 -2.23 -18.22 -14.38
N PHE A 204 -3.16 -18.52 -15.29
CA PHE A 204 -3.39 -19.90 -15.74
C PHE A 204 -2.35 -20.36 -16.76
N GLU A 205 -1.80 -19.44 -17.55
CA GLU A 205 -0.76 -19.77 -18.54
C GLU A 205 0.63 -19.92 -17.91
N GLU A 206 1.02 -19.06 -16.97
CA GLU A 206 2.31 -19.19 -16.27
C GLU A 206 2.37 -20.44 -15.37
N ASN A 207 1.29 -20.77 -14.66
CA ASN A 207 1.22 -22.01 -13.87
C ASN A 207 1.06 -23.29 -14.73
N GLY A 208 0.83 -23.15 -16.04
CA GLY A 208 0.70 -24.27 -16.97
C GLY A 208 2.02 -24.78 -17.56
N SER A 209 3.15 -24.13 -17.26
CA SER A 209 4.44 -24.41 -17.92
C SER A 209 5.54 -24.88 -16.95
N SER A 210 5.17 -25.62 -15.91
CA SER A 210 6.14 -26.37 -15.10
C SER A 210 5.57 -27.74 -14.74
N GLU A 211 6.36 -28.77 -15.07
CA GLU A 211 6.22 -30.17 -14.62
C GLU A 211 5.17 -31.05 -15.32
N HIS A 212 5.50 -31.48 -16.54
CA HIS A 212 5.32 -32.89 -16.89
C HIS A 212 6.71 -33.54 -17.01
N GLN A 213 7.32 -33.83 -15.85
CA GLN A 213 8.41 -34.79 -15.75
C GLN A 213 7.85 -36.21 -15.70
N GLU A 214 8.53 -37.07 -16.43
CA GLU A 214 8.29 -38.47 -16.71
C GLU A 214 8.00 -39.32 -15.47
N SER A 215 6.90 -40.09 -15.51
CA SER A 215 6.76 -41.30 -14.68
C SER A 215 6.13 -42.44 -15.48
N ASN A 216 6.81 -42.85 -16.55
CA ASN A 216 6.59 -44.16 -17.16
C ASN A 216 7.27 -45.24 -16.31
N VAL A 217 6.68 -45.61 -15.18
CA VAL A 217 7.06 -46.82 -14.44
C VAL A 217 5.78 -47.55 -14.01
N LEU A 218 5.05 -48.11 -14.97
CA LEU A 218 4.08 -49.18 -14.72
C LEU A 218 3.86 -49.99 -16.00
N GLY A 219 4.85 -50.81 -16.34
CA GLY A 219 4.85 -51.54 -17.61
C GLY A 219 5.76 -52.75 -17.64
N THR A 220 5.80 -53.57 -16.58
CA THR A 220 6.34 -54.94 -16.62
C THR A 220 5.94 -55.69 -15.34
N MET A 221 4.76 -56.30 -15.28
CA MET A 221 4.43 -57.35 -14.29
C MET A 221 3.22 -58.23 -14.66
N LEU A 222 2.90 -58.36 -15.96
CA LEU A 222 1.85 -59.28 -16.42
C LEU A 222 2.24 -59.95 -17.74
N SER A 223 2.96 -61.06 -17.64
CA SER A 223 2.93 -62.15 -18.62
C SER A 223 3.53 -63.40 -17.96
N ASP A 224 2.65 -64.28 -17.50
CA ASP A 224 2.91 -65.71 -17.41
C ASP A 224 3.18 -66.29 -18.82
#